data_AF-A0A6A5DTB0-F1
#
_entry.id   AF-A0A6A5DTB0-F1
#
_cell.length_a   1.000
_cell.length_b   1.000
_cell.length_c   1.000
_cell.angle_alpha   90.00
_cell.angle_beta   90.00
_cell.angle_gamma   90.00
#
_symmetry.space_group_name_H-M   'P 1'
#
loop_
_entity.id
_entity.type
_entity.pdbx_description
1 polymer ?
#
loop_
_entity_poly.entity_id
_entity_poly.type
_entity_poly.pdbx_seq_one_letter_code
_entity_poly.pdbx_strand_id
1 'polypeptide(L)'
;MGKKVSEDTIIEECEHLIEVFKKFKGEAFDTTQPMNYAVSNIICSIVYGSRFEYDDPEFTSLVDRTNRNIQLVGSPSVQVYNLFPWIGKLIAKRKEFETLTAANKKQNLQLFSRLKETLNPQMCRGFVDAFLVRKQNLEVGKLIITY
;
A
#
# COMPACT_ATOMS: atom_id res chain seq x y z
N MET A 1 17.89 -13.62 1.59
CA MET A 1 16.67 -13.89 2.40
C MET A 1 15.46 -13.14 1.86
N GLY A 2 15.52 -11.81 1.65
CA GLY A 2 14.38 -11.05 1.12
C GLY A 2 13.84 -11.48 -0.26
N LYS A 3 14.72 -11.87 -1.21
CA LYS A 3 14.29 -12.29 -2.55
C LYS A 3 13.37 -13.52 -2.56
N LYS A 4 13.63 -14.52 -1.70
CA LYS A 4 12.79 -15.72 -1.59
C LYS A 4 11.44 -15.42 -0.96
N VAL A 5 11.43 -14.62 0.11
CA VAL A 5 10.18 -14.19 0.77
C VAL A 5 9.26 -13.44 -0.20
N SER A 6 9.81 -12.55 -1.03
CA SER A 6 9.01 -11.86 -2.06
C SER A 6 8.46 -12.81 -3.13
N GLU A 7 9.25 -13.81 -3.54
CA GLU A 7 8.81 -14.82 -4.51
C GLU A 7 7.68 -15.68 -3.94
N ASP A 8 7.83 -16.17 -2.71
CA ASP A 8 6.82 -16.98 -2.03
C ASP A 8 5.49 -16.22 -1.88
N THR A 9 5.54 -14.93 -1.48
CA THR A 9 4.35 -14.06 -1.41
C THR A 9 3.68 -13.85 -2.77
N ILE A 10 4.48 -13.70 -3.85
CA ILE A 10 3.92 -13.57 -5.20
C ILE A 10 3.21 -14.86 -5.62
N ILE A 11 3.83 -16.01 -5.37
CA ILE A 11 3.27 -17.33 -5.70
C ILE A 11 1.95 -17.54 -4.94
N GLU A 12 1.93 -17.27 -3.63
CA GLU A 12 0.73 -17.35 -2.79
C GLU A 12 -0.40 -16.47 -3.34
N GLU A 13 -0.12 -15.21 -3.70
CA GLU A 13 -1.14 -14.32 -4.28
C GLU A 13 -1.59 -14.75 -5.68
N CYS A 14 -0.72 -15.38 -6.48
CA CYS A 14 -1.12 -15.98 -7.75
C CYS A 14 -2.14 -17.11 -7.53
N GLU A 15 -1.99 -17.95 -6.51
CA GLU A 15 -2.96 -19.01 -6.19
C GLU A 15 -4.33 -18.42 -5.85
N HIS A 16 -4.37 -17.39 -5.00
CA HIS A 16 -5.61 -16.68 -4.68
C HIS A 16 -6.28 -16.05 -5.90
N LEU A 17 -5.49 -15.39 -6.76
CA LEU A 17 -5.99 -14.76 -7.97
C LEU A 17 -6.56 -15.80 -8.96
N ILE A 18 -5.92 -16.96 -9.10
CA ILE A 18 -6.41 -18.08 -9.90
C ILE A 18 -7.79 -18.53 -9.41
N GLU A 19 -7.99 -18.65 -8.09
CA GLU A 19 -9.29 -19.02 -7.52
C GLU A 19 -10.37 -17.97 -7.81
N VAL A 20 -10.03 -16.69 -7.85
CA VAL A 20 -10.96 -15.64 -8.29
C VAL A 20 -11.33 -15.83 -9.77
N PHE A 21 -10.35 -16.08 -10.64
CA PHE A 21 -10.58 -16.24 -12.07
C PHE A 21 -11.45 -17.47 -12.39
N LYS A 22 -11.26 -18.57 -11.66
CA LYS A 22 -12.08 -19.79 -11.81
C LYS A 22 -13.58 -19.53 -11.58
N LYS A 23 -13.95 -18.55 -10.74
CA LYS A 23 -15.36 -18.21 -10.47
C LYS A 23 -16.11 -17.70 -11.71
N PHE A 24 -15.39 -17.14 -12.69
CA PHE A 24 -15.96 -16.63 -13.94
C PHE A 24 -16.18 -17.70 -15.00
N LYS A 25 -15.78 -18.96 -14.76
CA LYS A 25 -16.11 -20.13 -15.60
C LYS A 25 -15.79 -19.98 -17.10
N GLY A 26 -14.75 -19.22 -17.44
CA GLY A 26 -14.34 -18.98 -18.82
C GLY A 26 -15.09 -17.87 -19.55
N GLU A 27 -16.02 -17.18 -18.88
CA GLU A 27 -16.67 -15.99 -19.42
C GLU A 27 -15.74 -14.77 -19.36
N ALA A 28 -15.99 -13.78 -20.22
CA ALA A 28 -15.25 -12.53 -20.20
C ALA A 28 -15.64 -11.71 -18.95
N PHE A 29 -14.63 -11.16 -18.26
CA PHE A 29 -14.82 -10.29 -17.09
C PHE A 29 -13.71 -9.25 -17.02
N ASP A 30 -13.92 -8.21 -16.21
CA ASP A 30 -12.90 -7.18 -15.97
C ASP A 30 -11.86 -7.69 -14.96
N THR A 31 -10.63 -7.89 -15.42
CA THR A 31 -9.50 -8.34 -14.59
C THR A 31 -8.88 -7.22 -13.77
N THR A 32 -9.20 -5.95 -14.05
CA THR A 32 -8.51 -4.79 -13.48
C THR A 32 -8.57 -4.80 -11.95
N GLN A 33 -9.76 -4.99 -11.38
CA GLN A 33 -9.94 -4.98 -9.92
C GLN A 33 -9.26 -6.20 -9.25
N PRO A 34 -9.50 -7.46 -9.67
CA PRO A 34 -8.77 -8.61 -9.12
C PRO A 34 -7.24 -8.47 -9.17
N MET A 35 -6.70 -7.95 -10.28
CA MET A 35 -5.26 -7.71 -10.42
C MET A 35 -4.76 -6.65 -9.43
N ASN A 36 -5.51 -5.56 -9.26
CA ASN A 36 -5.14 -4.51 -8.31
C ASN A 36 -5.17 -5.02 -6.86
N TYR A 37 -6.11 -5.91 -6.52
CA TYR A 37 -6.17 -6.54 -5.20
C TYR A 37 -4.97 -7.45 -4.97
N ALA A 38 -4.64 -8.32 -5.92
CA ALA A 38 -3.46 -9.18 -5.83
C ALA A 38 -2.15 -8.38 -5.63
N VAL A 39 -1.90 -7.39 -6.49
CA VAL A 39 -0.69 -6.55 -6.40
C VAL A 39 -0.65 -5.77 -5.10
N SER A 40 -1.79 -5.23 -4.66
CA SER A 40 -1.87 -4.51 -3.39
C SER A 40 -1.61 -5.42 -2.20
N ASN A 41 -2.09 -6.67 -2.23
CA ASN A 41 -1.82 -7.63 -1.16
C ASN A 41 -0.37 -8.06 -1.08
N ILE A 42 0.32 -8.24 -2.22
CA ILE A 42 1.76 -8.49 -2.23
C ILE A 42 2.49 -7.34 -1.51
N ILE A 43 2.15 -6.10 -1.85
CA ILE A 43 2.72 -4.91 -1.20
C ILE A 43 2.36 -4.87 0.29
N CYS A 44 1.10 -5.12 0.65
CA CYS A 44 0.65 -5.13 2.04
C CYS A 44 1.38 -6.19 2.88
N SER A 45 1.57 -7.39 2.33
CA SER A 45 2.29 -8.48 2.98
C SER A 45 3.75 -8.10 3.24
N ILE A 46 4.41 -7.44 2.29
CA ILE A 46 5.79 -6.96 2.47
C ILE A 46 5.85 -5.79 3.48
N VAL A 47 4.91 -4.85 3.41
CA VAL A 47 4.93 -3.62 4.22
C VAL A 47 4.51 -3.88 5.65
N TYR A 48 3.35 -4.51 5.84
CA TYR A 48 2.71 -4.73 7.14
C TYR A 48 3.01 -6.10 7.73
N GLY A 49 3.53 -7.05 6.93
CA GLY A 49 3.70 -8.43 7.36
C GLY A 49 2.40 -9.24 7.36
N SER A 50 1.36 -8.76 6.68
CA SER A 50 0.04 -9.39 6.67
C SER A 50 -0.69 -9.23 5.33
N ARG A 51 -1.33 -10.30 4.88
CA ARG A 51 -2.29 -10.34 3.77
C ARG A 51 -3.68 -9.92 4.25
N PHE A 52 -4.47 -9.30 3.37
CA PHE A 52 -5.88 -9.01 3.59
C PHE A 52 -6.78 -9.87 2.69
N GLU A 53 -8.00 -10.14 3.10
CA GLU A 53 -8.95 -10.85 2.25
C GLU A 53 -9.54 -9.93 1.16
N TYR A 54 -9.87 -10.49 0.01
CA TYR A 54 -10.42 -9.71 -1.12
C TYR A 54 -11.84 -9.21 -0.86
N ASP A 55 -12.54 -9.74 0.14
CA ASP A 55 -13.84 -9.27 0.61
C ASP A 55 -13.75 -8.34 1.83
N ASP A 56 -12.54 -8.06 2.35
CA ASP A 56 -12.34 -7.12 3.44
C ASP A 56 -12.66 -5.68 2.96
N PRO A 57 -13.69 -5.02 3.52
CA PRO A 57 -14.06 -3.66 3.14
C PRO A 57 -12.97 -2.62 3.44
N GLU A 58 -12.16 -2.83 4.48
CA GLU A 58 -11.07 -1.92 4.85
C GLU A 58 -9.96 -1.97 3.78
N PHE A 59 -9.64 -3.18 3.30
CA PHE A 59 -8.66 -3.41 2.25
C PHE A 59 -9.16 -2.91 0.89
N THR A 60 -10.32 -3.38 0.44
CA THR A 60 -10.88 -3.02 -0.88
C THR A 60 -11.04 -1.50 -1.01
N SER A 61 -11.54 -0.82 0.04
CA SER A 61 -11.62 0.65 0.07
C SER A 61 -10.27 1.34 -0.04
N LEU A 62 -9.22 0.80 0.60
CA LEU A 62 -7.85 1.34 0.48
C LEU A 62 -7.33 1.22 -0.94
N VAL A 63 -7.50 0.05 -1.57
CA VAL A 63 -7.04 -0.21 -2.93
C VAL A 63 -7.80 0.66 -3.93
N ASP A 64 -9.13 0.76 -3.81
CA ASP A 64 -9.95 1.55 -4.72
C ASP A 64 -9.61 3.05 -4.65
N ARG A 65 -9.43 3.60 -3.45
CA ARG A 65 -8.97 4.99 -3.27
C ARG A 65 -7.57 5.20 -3.83
N THR A 66 -6.68 4.23 -3.67
CA THR A 66 -5.31 4.28 -4.21
C THR A 66 -5.32 4.27 -5.74
N ASN A 67 -6.08 3.35 -6.35
CA ASN A 67 -6.28 3.29 -7.79
C ASN A 67 -6.84 4.60 -8.34
N ARG A 68 -7.83 5.18 -7.65
CA ARG A 68 -8.37 6.49 -8.03
C ARG A 68 -7.32 7.59 -7.95
N ASN A 69 -6.52 7.64 -6.88
CA ASN A 69 -5.42 8.60 -6.76
C ASN A 69 -4.40 8.44 -7.90
N ILE A 70 -4.03 7.22 -8.27
CA ILE A 70 -3.12 6.95 -9.40
C ILE A 70 -3.71 7.50 -10.70
N GLN A 71 -5.00 7.26 -10.97
CA GLN A 71 -5.68 7.82 -12.14
C GLN A 71 -5.69 9.35 -12.14
N LEU A 72 -5.90 9.97 -10.98
CA LEU A 72 -5.89 11.43 -10.84
C LEU A 72 -4.51 12.02 -11.11
N VAL A 73 -3.45 11.42 -10.55
CA VAL A 73 -2.06 11.85 -10.77
C VAL A 73 -1.62 11.59 -12.22
N GLY A 74 -2.11 10.51 -12.84
CA GLY A 74 -1.88 10.20 -14.25
C GLY A 74 -2.73 11.01 -15.23
N SER A 75 -3.62 11.89 -14.78
CA SER A 75 -4.54 12.61 -15.66
C SER A 75 -3.82 13.64 -16.56
N PRO A 76 -4.33 13.92 -17.77
CA PRO A 76 -3.69 14.87 -18.70
C PRO A 76 -3.45 16.26 -18.09
N SER A 77 -4.37 16.75 -17.25
CA SER A 77 -4.21 18.06 -16.60
C SER A 77 -3.03 18.09 -15.62
N VAL A 78 -2.80 17.00 -14.89
CA VAL A 78 -1.62 16.88 -14.00
C VAL A 78 -0.34 16.70 -14.82
N GLN A 79 -0.37 15.92 -15.90
CA GLN A 79 0.79 15.76 -16.79
C GLN A 79 1.22 17.10 -17.42
N VAL A 80 0.27 17.89 -17.92
CA VAL A 80 0.55 19.24 -18.47
C VAL A 80 1.10 20.17 -17.39
N TYR A 81 0.54 20.15 -16.18
CA TYR A 81 1.07 20.90 -15.04
C TYR A 81 2.52 20.48 -14.70
N ASN A 82 2.82 19.19 -14.72
CA ASN A 82 4.17 18.68 -14.45
C ASN A 82 5.19 19.12 -15.51
N LEU A 83 4.79 19.20 -16.79
CA LEU A 83 5.64 19.69 -17.88
C LEU A 83 5.81 21.20 -17.85
N PHE A 84 4.76 21.94 -17.48
CA PHE A 84 4.73 23.39 -17.49
C PHE A 84 4.13 23.95 -16.19
N PRO A 85 4.90 23.95 -15.09
CA PRO A 85 4.38 24.32 -13.77
C PRO A 85 3.93 25.78 -13.67
N TRP A 86 4.36 26.63 -14.61
CA TRP A 86 3.95 28.04 -14.70
C TRP A 86 2.52 28.25 -15.24
N ILE A 87 1.87 27.23 -15.82
CA ILE A 87 0.50 27.37 -16.39
C ILE A 87 -0.59 27.40 -15.28
N GLY A 88 -0.23 27.57 -14.01
CA GLY A 88 -1.19 27.83 -12.93
C GLY A 88 -2.16 26.67 -12.68
N LYS A 89 -3.28 26.96 -11.98
CA LYS A 89 -4.19 25.98 -11.34
C LYS A 89 -5.02 25.13 -12.32
N LEU A 90 -4.37 24.25 -13.10
CA LEU A 90 -5.02 23.31 -14.02
C LEU A 90 -5.52 22.01 -13.37
N ILE A 91 -5.23 21.78 -12.09
CA ILE A 91 -5.61 20.54 -11.40
C ILE A 91 -7.07 20.62 -10.93
N ALA A 92 -8.00 20.43 -11.87
CA ALA A 92 -9.46 20.49 -11.65
C ALA A 92 -9.97 19.51 -10.57
N LYS A 93 -9.18 18.49 -10.21
CA LYS A 93 -9.54 17.43 -9.23
C LYS A 93 -8.65 17.40 -8.00
N ARG A 94 -7.98 18.50 -7.68
CA ARG A 94 -7.07 18.59 -6.53
C ARG A 94 -7.75 18.25 -5.20
N LYS A 95 -8.97 18.76 -4.96
CA LYS A 95 -9.72 18.51 -3.72
C LYS A 95 -10.09 17.03 -3.55
N GLU A 96 -10.44 16.36 -4.64
CA GLU A 96 -10.72 14.92 -4.65
C GLU A 96 -9.46 14.14 -4.25
N PHE A 97 -8.32 14.44 -4.90
CA PHE A 97 -7.03 13.83 -4.60
C PHE A 97 -6.60 14.04 -3.13
N GLU A 98 -6.73 15.27 -2.62
CA GLU A 98 -6.41 15.59 -1.22
C GLU A 98 -7.29 14.80 -0.24
N THR A 99 -8.58 14.67 -0.54
CA THR A 99 -9.55 13.94 0.29
C THR A 99 -9.23 12.44 0.35
N LEU A 100 -9.00 11.83 -0.82
CA LEU A 100 -8.65 10.42 -0.94
C LEU A 100 -7.30 10.11 -0.25
N THR A 101 -6.30 10.98 -0.47
CA THR A 101 -4.98 10.87 0.16
C THR A 101 -5.07 11.00 1.68
N ALA A 102 -5.85 11.94 2.20
CA ALA A 102 -6.06 12.09 3.64
C ALA A 102 -6.73 10.86 4.25
N ALA A 103 -7.72 10.29 3.58
CA ALA A 103 -8.42 9.09 4.02
C ALA A 103 -7.48 7.86 4.04
N ASN A 104 -6.65 7.67 3.00
CA ASN A 104 -5.65 6.61 2.97
C ASN A 104 -4.57 6.80 4.03
N LYS A 105 -4.13 8.04 4.26
CA LYS A 105 -3.17 8.36 5.32
C LYS A 105 -3.72 8.02 6.70
N LYS A 106 -4.99 8.35 6.97
CA LYS A 106 -5.65 8.02 8.25
C LYS A 106 -5.66 6.51 8.50
N GLN A 107 -6.08 5.72 7.52
CA GLN A 107 -6.12 4.26 7.66
C GLN A 107 -4.71 3.65 7.83
N ASN A 108 -3.74 4.11 7.04
CA ASN A 108 -2.34 3.70 7.21
C ASN A 108 -1.81 3.99 8.61
N LEU A 109 -2.11 5.16 9.17
CA LEU A 109 -1.71 5.50 10.54
C LEU A 109 -2.35 4.57 11.58
N GLN A 110 -3.62 4.17 11.39
CA GLN A 110 -4.27 3.20 12.26
C GLN A 110 -3.58 1.83 12.19
N LEU A 111 -3.23 1.37 10.99
CA LEU A 111 -2.50 0.12 10.80
C LEU A 111 -1.09 0.17 11.42
N PHE A 112 -0.38 1.29 11.26
CA PHE A 112 0.91 1.51 11.90
C PHE A 112 0.82 1.53 13.43
N SER A 113 -0.26 2.09 14.00
CA SER A 113 -0.47 2.06 15.46
C SER A 113 -0.62 0.61 15.96
N ARG A 114 -1.48 -0.18 15.30
CA ARG A 114 -1.68 -1.60 15.63
C ARG A 114 -0.39 -2.41 15.54
N LEU A 115 0.43 -2.17 14.51
CA LEU A 115 1.73 -2.82 14.36
C LEU A 115 2.71 -2.40 15.46
N LYS A 116 2.73 -1.12 15.83
CA LYS A 116 3.59 -0.60 16.90
C LYS A 116 3.25 -1.20 18.27
N GLU A 117 1.97 -1.39 18.57
CA GLU A 117 1.50 -2.00 19.83
C GLU A 117 1.96 -3.46 19.98
N THR A 118 2.11 -4.15 18.86
CA THR A 118 2.47 -5.58 18.78
C THR A 118 3.92 -5.79 18.30
N LEU A 119 4.74 -4.74 18.35
CA LEU A 119 6.11 -4.75 17.84
C LEU A 119 7.02 -5.66 18.67
N ASN A 120 7.66 -6.63 18.03
CA ASN A 120 8.72 -7.43 18.62
C ASN A 120 10.07 -7.11 17.97
N PRO A 121 11.03 -6.48 18.69
CA PRO A 121 12.34 -6.15 18.12
C PRO A 121 13.17 -7.34 17.64
N GLN A 122 12.89 -8.55 18.15
CA GLN A 122 13.59 -9.78 17.75
C GLN A 122 12.99 -10.44 16.51
N MET A 123 11.77 -10.06 16.11
CA MET A 123 11.05 -10.66 15.01
C MET A 123 10.25 -9.60 14.25
N CYS A 124 10.84 -9.05 13.20
CA CYS A 124 10.18 -8.09 12.32
C CYS A 124 9.24 -8.84 11.36
N ARG A 125 7.95 -8.50 11.38
CA ARG A 125 6.95 -9.10 10.49
C ARG A 125 7.00 -8.56 9.07
N GLY A 126 7.31 -7.26 8.94
CA GLY A 126 7.37 -6.57 7.66
C GLY A 126 8.22 -5.32 7.72
N PHE A 127 8.17 -4.53 6.64
CA PHE A 127 8.98 -3.32 6.51
C PHE A 127 8.72 -2.30 7.63
N VAL A 128 7.45 -2.13 8.06
CA VAL A 128 7.10 -1.18 9.12
C VAL A 128 7.79 -1.53 10.44
N ASP A 129 7.79 -2.80 10.83
CA ASP A 129 8.47 -3.25 12.05
C ASP A 129 9.99 -2.99 11.96
N ALA A 130 10.60 -3.37 10.83
CA ALA A 130 12.03 -3.15 10.61
C ALA A 130 12.40 -1.66 10.71
N PHE A 131 11.54 -0.78 10.17
CA PHE A 131 11.70 0.66 10.28
C PHE A 131 11.56 1.15 11.73
N LEU A 132 10.54 0.68 12.47
CA LEU A 132 10.31 1.06 13.87
C LEU A 132 11.47 0.61 14.79
N VAL A 133 11.95 -0.63 14.64
CA VAL A 133 13.12 -1.14 15.38
C VAL A 133 14.36 -0.32 15.09
N ARG A 134 14.62 -0.02 13.80
CA ARG A 134 15.76 0.82 13.42
C ARG A 134 15.65 2.22 14.03
N LYS A 135 14.45 2.81 14.04
CA LYS A 135 14.21 4.12 14.65
C LYS A 135 14.51 4.12 16.15
N GLN A 136 14.01 3.13 16.90
CA GLN A 136 14.27 2.99 18.33
C GLN A 136 15.77 2.87 18.63
N ASN A 137 16.50 2.05 17.86
CA ASN A 137 17.94 1.88 18.02
C ASN A 137 18.72 3.18 17.80
N LEU A 138 18.30 4.01 16.84
CA LEU A 138 18.92 5.31 16.59
C LEU A 138 18.62 6.34 17.69
N GLU A 139 17.43 6.30 18.28
CA GLU A 139 17.06 7.17 19.40
C GLU A 139 17.87 6.82 20.66
N VAL A 140 18.02 5.54 20.97
CA VAL A 140 18.89 5.05 22.05
C VAL A 140 20.35 5.43 21.81
N GLY A 141 20.85 5.26 20.58
CA GLY A 141 22.21 5.64 20.21
C GLY A 141 22.50 7.13 20.38
N LYS A 142 21.54 8.01 20.06
CA LYS A 142 21.66 9.46 20.29
C LYS A 142 21.70 9.82 21.78
N LEU A 143 20.90 9.15 22.61
CA LEU A 143 20.92 9.35 24.05
C LEU A 143 22.28 8.97 24.65
N ILE A 144 22.92 7.89 24.18
CA ILE A 144 24.23 7.44 24.68
C ILE A 144 25.37 8.39 24.29
N ILE A 145 25.29 9.08 23.14
CA ILE A 145 26.35 10.00 22.67
C ILE A 145 26.25 11.39 23.35
N THR A 146 25.17 11.67 24.07
CA THR A 146 24.93 12.98 24.73
C THR A 146 25.34 13.00 26.21
N TYR A 147 25.94 11.92 26.71
CA TYR A 147 26.57 11.80 28.03
C TYR A 147 28.03 11.40 27.90
#